data_AF-I7IXV9-F1
#
_entry.id   AF-I7IXV9-F1
#
_cell.length_a   1.000
_cell.length_b   1.000
_cell.length_c   1.000
_cell.angle_alpha   90.00
_cell.angle_beta   90.00
_cell.angle_gamma   90.00
#
_symmetry.space_group_name_H-M   'P 1'
#
loop_
_entity.id
_entity.type
_entity.pdbx_description
1 polymer ?
#
loop_
_entity_poly.entity_id
_entity_poly.type
_entity_poly.pdbx_seq_one_letter_code
_entity_poly.pdbx_strand_id
1 'polypeptide(L)'
;MSATQATSTRQGSGPQAPEAVCLAARLWVVILVVEVAHQIVQATMALLDMSGPIAAARSQLEDAGADVPGDGLLRAAVVAATLIGALLSLVIVAVVAVMLRMYLRRSKSAGGARVALLVFGIFFAVRLAVPLGGGGGASDLHVAWFLADGALIIAVGVLAIVATILLFKKESADWARPDRARR
;
A
#
# COMPACT_ATOMS: atom_id res chain seq x y z
N MET A 1 14.75 -63.75 13.25
CA MET A 1 13.34 -63.34 13.13
C MET A 1 13.31 -61.83 13.06
N SER A 2 13.01 -61.31 11.88
CA SER A 2 12.89 -59.89 11.58
C SER A 2 11.59 -59.32 12.16
N ALA A 3 11.64 -58.12 12.75
CA ALA A 3 10.48 -57.28 12.91
C ALA A 3 10.87 -55.83 12.62
N THR A 4 10.26 -55.34 11.56
CA THR A 4 10.49 -54.11 10.80
C THR A 4 10.07 -52.85 11.55
N GLN A 5 10.77 -51.75 11.23
CA GLN A 5 10.44 -50.36 11.57
C GLN A 5 8.97 -50.00 11.31
N ALA A 6 8.44 -49.09 12.14
CA ALA A 6 7.35 -48.20 11.74
C ALA A 6 7.71 -46.77 12.15
N THR A 7 8.59 -46.13 11.38
CA THR A 7 8.65 -44.67 11.28
C THR A 7 7.31 -44.18 10.76
N SER A 8 6.49 -43.61 11.65
CA SER A 8 5.32 -42.83 11.28
C SER A 8 5.80 -41.52 10.64
N THR A 9 6.01 -41.54 9.33
CA THR A 9 6.11 -40.33 8.52
C THR A 9 4.73 -39.66 8.51
N ARG A 10 4.56 -38.60 9.29
CA ARG A 10 3.43 -37.66 9.06
C ARG A 10 3.64 -37.02 7.69
N GLN A 11 2.93 -37.56 6.70
CA GLN A 11 2.68 -36.91 5.43
C GLN A 11 1.89 -35.61 5.67
N GLY A 12 2.41 -34.51 5.12
CA GLY A 12 1.69 -33.24 5.03
C GLY A 12 2.55 -32.01 5.26
N SER A 13 3.60 -31.80 4.47
CA SER A 13 4.30 -30.51 4.49
C SER A 13 4.69 -30.12 3.08
N GLY A 14 3.84 -29.29 2.45
CA GLY A 14 4.30 -28.45 1.35
C GLY A 14 5.50 -27.60 1.80
N PRO A 15 6.24 -26.99 0.87
CA PRO A 15 7.44 -26.21 1.20
C PRO A 15 7.09 -25.14 2.25
N GLN A 16 7.73 -25.20 3.42
CA GLN A 16 7.54 -24.20 4.46
C GLN A 16 8.19 -22.89 3.98
N ALA A 17 7.43 -21.80 4.04
CA ALA A 17 7.92 -20.50 3.58
C ALA A 17 9.10 -20.04 4.46
N PRO A 18 10.19 -19.50 3.87
CA PRO A 18 11.28 -18.92 4.64
C PRO A 18 10.79 -17.84 5.60
N GLU A 19 11.51 -17.62 6.70
CA GLU A 19 11.12 -16.65 7.73
C GLU A 19 10.98 -15.23 7.14
N ALA A 20 11.90 -14.81 6.27
CA ALA A 20 11.82 -13.52 5.61
C ALA A 20 10.56 -13.36 4.75
N VAL A 21 10.08 -14.43 4.13
CA VAL A 21 8.83 -14.43 3.35
C VAL A 21 7.64 -14.23 4.29
N CYS A 22 7.61 -14.95 5.43
CA CYS A 22 6.57 -14.80 6.44
C CYS A 22 6.54 -13.39 7.04
N LEU A 23 7.70 -12.84 7.38
CA LEU A 23 7.82 -11.49 7.93
C LEU A 23 7.42 -10.43 6.91
N ALA A 24 7.93 -10.52 5.67
CA ALA A 24 7.53 -9.61 4.59
C ALA A 24 6.02 -9.66 4.35
N ALA A 25 5.41 -10.85 4.38
CA ALA A 25 3.97 -11.01 4.23
C ALA A 25 3.19 -10.28 5.32
N ARG A 26 3.58 -10.44 6.59
CA ARG A 26 2.95 -9.76 7.73
C ARG A 26 3.07 -8.25 7.60
N LEU A 27 4.24 -7.74 7.26
CA LEU A 27 4.47 -6.31 7.05
C LEU A 27 3.59 -5.77 5.91
N TRP A 28 3.53 -6.47 4.77
CA TRP A 28 2.66 -6.08 3.67
C TRP A 28 1.18 -6.07 4.05
N VAL A 29 0.71 -7.05 4.83
CA VAL A 29 -0.68 -7.04 5.33
C VAL A 29 -0.94 -5.83 6.22
N VAL A 30 -0.04 -5.52 7.15
CA VAL A 30 -0.17 -4.33 8.01
C VAL A 30 -0.21 -3.06 7.18
N ILE A 31 0.72 -2.90 6.23
CA ILE A 31 0.76 -1.76 5.29
C ILE A 31 -0.58 -1.63 4.56
N LEU A 32 -1.10 -2.71 4.00
CA LEU A 32 -2.37 -2.70 3.25
C LEU A 32 -3.56 -2.31 4.13
N VAL A 33 -3.65 -2.84 5.35
CA VAL A 33 -4.74 -2.52 6.28
C VAL A 33 -4.71 -1.05 6.69
N VAL A 34 -3.52 -0.55 7.06
CA VAL A 34 -3.35 0.86 7.43
C VAL A 34 -3.66 1.77 6.25
N GLU A 35 -3.21 1.40 5.05
CA GLU A 35 -3.42 2.20 3.84
C GLU A 35 -4.91 2.30 3.47
N VAL A 36 -5.68 1.20 3.59
CA VAL A 36 -7.14 1.25 3.40
C VAL A 36 -7.80 2.16 4.44
N ALA A 37 -7.43 2.03 5.72
CA ALA A 37 -7.98 2.86 6.77
C ALA A 37 -7.68 4.35 6.54
N HIS A 38 -6.43 4.68 6.21
CA HIS A 38 -6.02 6.04 5.88
C HIS A 38 -6.78 6.61 4.68
N GLN A 39 -6.96 5.84 3.60
CA GLN A 39 -7.72 6.28 2.43
C GLN A 39 -9.19 6.59 2.76
N ILE A 40 -9.82 5.77 3.59
CA ILE A 40 -11.20 6.00 4.05
C ILE A 40 -11.28 7.30 4.84
N VAL A 41 -10.37 7.51 5.79
CA VAL A 41 -10.39 8.73 6.61
C VAL A 41 -10.09 9.96 5.77
N GLN A 42 -9.10 9.91 4.88
CA GLN A 42 -8.78 11.03 3.99
C GLN A 42 -9.92 11.41 3.05
N ALA A 43 -10.56 10.41 2.41
CA ALA A 43 -11.72 10.66 1.56
C ALA A 43 -12.87 11.27 2.38
N THR A 44 -13.10 10.78 3.60
CA THR A 44 -14.14 11.31 4.49
C THR A 44 -13.85 12.75 4.89
N MET A 45 -12.62 13.07 5.31
CA MET A 45 -12.22 14.42 5.71
C MET A 45 -12.34 15.40 4.55
N ALA A 46 -11.91 15.02 3.34
CA ALA A 46 -12.04 15.85 2.15
C ALA A 46 -13.50 16.13 1.74
N LEU A 47 -14.43 15.22 2.08
CA LEU A 47 -15.86 15.40 1.81
C LEU A 47 -16.58 16.15 2.93
N LEU A 48 -16.11 16.08 4.17
CA LEU A 48 -16.66 16.84 5.30
C LEU A 48 -16.27 18.31 5.25
N ASP A 49 -15.01 18.60 4.88
CA ASP A 49 -14.52 19.96 4.67
C ASP A 49 -13.91 20.12 3.28
N MET A 50 -14.71 20.69 2.37
CA MET A 50 -14.30 20.93 0.99
C MET A 50 -13.58 22.27 0.80
N SER A 51 -13.44 23.10 1.85
CA SER A 51 -12.87 24.44 1.72
C SER A 51 -11.43 24.42 1.20
N GLY A 52 -10.60 23.54 1.74
CA GLY A 52 -9.22 23.32 1.29
C GLY A 52 -9.12 22.84 -0.17
N PRO A 53 -9.76 21.71 -0.53
CA PRO A 53 -9.77 21.23 -1.91
C PRO A 53 -10.30 22.24 -2.94
N ILE A 54 -11.33 23.02 -2.60
CA ILE A 54 -11.86 24.08 -3.47
C ILE A 54 -10.84 25.21 -3.64
N ALA A 55 -10.21 25.67 -2.55
CA ALA A 55 -9.18 26.71 -2.61
C ALA A 55 -7.98 26.25 -3.44
N ALA A 56 -7.54 25.00 -3.27
CA ALA A 56 -6.45 24.41 -4.06
C ALA A 56 -6.82 24.25 -5.53
N ALA A 57 -8.05 23.85 -5.85
CA ALA A 57 -8.52 23.73 -7.24
C ALA A 57 -8.61 25.11 -7.91
N ARG A 58 -9.11 26.12 -7.19
CA ARG A 58 -9.18 27.50 -7.66
C ARG A 58 -7.78 28.07 -7.94
N SER A 59 -6.86 27.94 -6.97
CA SER A 59 -5.46 28.39 -7.14
C SER A 59 -4.82 27.75 -8.37
N GLN A 60 -5.01 26.45 -8.60
CA GLN A 60 -4.46 25.76 -9.76
C GLN A 60 -5.02 26.28 -11.10
N LEU A 61 -6.30 26.66 -11.14
CA LEU A 61 -6.92 27.24 -12.34
C LEU A 61 -6.41 28.66 -12.58
N GLU A 62 -6.31 29.47 -11.52
CA GLU A 62 -5.77 30.82 -11.57
C GLU A 62 -4.30 30.82 -12.03
N ASP A 63 -3.47 29.93 -11.48
CA ASP A 63 -2.07 29.74 -11.86
C ASP A 63 -1.92 29.27 -13.32
N ALA A 64 -2.90 28.50 -13.82
CA ALA A 64 -2.97 28.06 -15.21
C ALA A 64 -3.54 29.13 -16.17
N GLY A 65 -3.97 30.29 -15.66
CA GLY A 65 -4.66 31.32 -16.44
C GLY A 65 -6.02 30.87 -17.00
N ALA A 66 -6.61 29.85 -16.39
CA ALA A 66 -7.90 29.30 -16.80
C ALA A 66 -9.06 30.02 -16.10
N ASP A 67 -10.20 30.08 -16.79
CA ASP A 67 -11.40 30.70 -16.23
C ASP A 67 -11.95 29.84 -15.08
N VAL A 68 -12.20 30.47 -13.92
CA VAL A 68 -12.65 29.76 -12.73
C VAL A 68 -14.16 29.49 -12.85
N PRO A 69 -14.60 28.22 -12.87
CA PRO A 69 -16.02 27.90 -12.96
C PRO A 69 -16.81 28.46 -11.78
N GLY A 70 -18.13 28.65 -11.97
CA GLY A 70 -19.04 28.98 -10.87
C GLY A 70 -18.99 27.93 -9.74
N ASP A 71 -19.22 28.38 -8.51
CA ASP A 71 -18.99 27.58 -7.29
C ASP A 71 -19.67 26.20 -7.28
N GLY A 72 -20.86 26.08 -7.88
CA GLY A 72 -21.57 24.80 -8.00
C GLY A 72 -20.83 23.78 -8.86
N LEU A 73 -20.29 24.22 -10.01
CA LEU A 73 -19.52 23.35 -10.91
C LEU A 73 -18.14 23.03 -10.32
N LEU A 74 -17.49 24.01 -9.66
CA LEU A 74 -16.22 23.81 -8.99
C LEU A 74 -16.34 22.79 -7.84
N ARG A 75 -17.39 22.89 -7.02
CA ARG A 75 -17.69 21.91 -5.96
C ARG A 75 -17.94 20.51 -6.52
N ALA A 76 -18.75 20.40 -7.57
CA ALA A 76 -19.02 19.11 -8.22
C ALA A 76 -17.73 18.47 -8.78
N ALA A 77 -16.87 19.27 -9.41
CA ALA A 77 -15.58 18.84 -9.92
C ALA A 77 -14.65 18.34 -8.81
N VAL A 78 -14.58 19.07 -7.68
CA VAL A 78 -13.80 18.65 -6.50
C VAL A 78 -14.32 17.32 -5.95
N VAL A 79 -15.63 17.16 -5.74
CA VAL A 79 -16.20 15.90 -5.26
C VAL A 79 -15.89 14.74 -6.21
N ALA A 80 -16.07 14.94 -7.51
CA ALA A 80 -15.76 13.93 -8.52
C ALA A 80 -14.27 13.56 -8.48
N ALA A 81 -13.37 14.55 -8.43
CA ALA A 81 -11.93 14.32 -8.34
C ALA A 81 -11.54 13.57 -7.06
N THR A 82 -12.12 13.93 -5.91
CA THR A 82 -11.89 13.24 -4.63
C THR A 82 -12.32 11.78 -4.70
N LEU A 83 -13.52 11.50 -5.22
CA LEU A 83 -14.03 10.12 -5.34
C LEU A 83 -13.22 9.29 -6.33
N ILE A 84 -12.86 9.85 -7.49
CA ILE A 84 -12.02 9.18 -8.49
C ILE A 84 -10.63 8.91 -7.92
N GLY A 85 -10.04 9.87 -7.23
CA GLY A 85 -8.74 9.71 -6.56
C GLY A 85 -8.77 8.60 -5.50
N ALA A 86 -9.81 8.59 -4.65
CA ALA A 86 -10.00 7.55 -3.65
C ALA A 86 -10.15 6.15 -4.29
N LEU A 87 -10.97 6.04 -5.34
CA LEU A 87 -11.16 4.79 -6.07
C LEU A 87 -9.86 4.29 -6.71
N LEU A 88 -9.11 5.18 -7.37
CA LEU A 88 -7.81 4.82 -7.96
C LEU A 88 -6.83 4.32 -6.90
N SER A 89 -6.80 4.98 -5.73
CA SER A 89 -5.98 4.56 -4.60
C SER A 89 -6.35 3.17 -4.09
N LEU A 90 -7.64 2.85 -4.01
CA LEU A 90 -8.12 1.52 -3.64
C LEU A 90 -7.77 0.46 -4.69
N VAL A 91 -7.83 0.80 -5.98
CA VAL A 91 -7.39 -0.12 -7.06
C VAL A 91 -5.91 -0.45 -6.90
N ILE A 92 -5.05 0.52 -6.60
CA ILE A 92 -3.62 0.29 -6.36
C ILE A 92 -3.42 -0.68 -5.18
N VAL A 93 -4.10 -0.44 -4.06
CA VAL A 93 -4.05 -1.32 -2.88
C VAL A 93 -4.50 -2.74 -3.23
N ALA A 94 -5.59 -2.88 -3.99
CA ALA A 94 -6.08 -4.18 -4.44
C ALA A 94 -5.06 -4.91 -5.33
N VAL A 95 -4.40 -4.20 -6.26
CA VAL A 95 -3.32 -4.77 -7.08
C VAL A 95 -2.17 -5.26 -6.21
N VAL A 96 -1.71 -4.48 -5.23
CA VAL A 96 -0.65 -4.90 -4.31
C VAL A 96 -1.06 -6.14 -3.50
N ALA A 97 -2.30 -6.19 -3.01
CA ALA A 97 -2.84 -7.35 -2.30
C ALA A 97 -2.87 -8.61 -3.19
N VAL A 98 -3.24 -8.47 -4.47
CA VAL A 98 -3.20 -9.56 -5.45
C VAL A 98 -1.76 -10.01 -5.72
N MET A 99 -0.82 -9.07 -5.89
CA MET A 99 0.60 -9.41 -6.05
C MET A 99 1.15 -10.16 -4.83
N LEU A 100 0.83 -9.69 -3.62
CA LEU A 100 1.19 -10.38 -2.38
C LEU A 100 0.63 -11.82 -2.38
N ARG A 101 -0.65 -11.98 -2.70
CA ARG A 101 -1.28 -13.31 -2.78
C ARG A 101 -0.62 -14.20 -3.83
N MET A 102 -0.28 -13.66 -5.00
CA MET A 102 0.41 -14.38 -6.08
C MET A 102 1.82 -14.82 -5.70
N TYR A 103 2.53 -13.99 -4.95
CA TYR A 103 3.86 -14.27 -4.40
C TYR A 103 3.79 -15.38 -3.33
N LEU A 104 2.87 -15.26 -2.37
CA LEU A 104 2.71 -16.23 -1.28
C LEU A 104 2.22 -17.59 -1.78
N ARG A 105 1.38 -17.63 -2.82
CA ARG A 105 0.91 -18.87 -3.44
C ARG A 105 1.90 -19.51 -4.41
N ARG A 106 3.10 -18.93 -4.60
CA ARG A 106 4.09 -19.39 -5.60
C ARG A 106 3.47 -19.60 -6.98
N SER A 107 2.62 -18.66 -7.40
CA SER A 107 1.98 -18.71 -8.72
C SER A 107 3.01 -18.73 -9.86
N LYS A 108 2.58 -19.06 -11.08
CA LYS A 108 3.45 -19.03 -12.28
C LYS A 108 4.17 -17.68 -12.47
N SER A 109 3.56 -16.60 -11.98
CA SER A 109 4.09 -15.23 -12.06
C SER A 109 4.61 -14.71 -10.72
N ALA A 110 4.96 -15.58 -9.76
CA ALA A 110 5.45 -15.18 -8.44
C ALA A 110 6.72 -14.31 -8.50
N GLY A 111 7.58 -14.54 -9.49
CA GLY A 111 8.73 -13.66 -9.77
C GLY A 111 8.31 -12.24 -10.14
N GLY A 112 7.35 -12.10 -11.05
CA GLY A 112 6.80 -10.79 -11.44
C GLY A 112 6.08 -10.10 -10.28
N ALA A 113 5.32 -10.86 -9.51
CA ALA A 113 4.66 -10.35 -8.31
C ALA A 113 5.66 -9.83 -7.27
N ARG A 114 6.78 -10.54 -7.05
CA ARG A 114 7.87 -10.06 -6.18
C ARG A 114 8.47 -8.75 -6.69
N VAL A 115 8.73 -8.63 -7.99
CA VAL A 115 9.25 -7.38 -8.58
C VAL A 115 8.26 -6.24 -8.40
N ALA A 116 6.97 -6.48 -8.65
CA ALA A 116 5.93 -5.48 -8.42
C ALA A 116 5.88 -5.03 -6.94
N LEU A 117 5.95 -5.97 -5.99
CA LEU A 117 6.02 -5.63 -4.56
C LEU A 117 7.26 -4.79 -4.22
N LEU A 118 8.43 -5.07 -4.82
CA LEU A 118 9.63 -4.23 -4.61
C LEU A 118 9.42 -2.80 -5.14
N VAL A 119 8.84 -2.66 -6.33
CA VAL A 119 8.52 -1.34 -6.92
C VAL A 119 7.54 -0.58 -6.03
N PHE A 120 6.46 -1.23 -5.60
CA PHE A 120 5.50 -0.61 -4.69
C PHE A 120 6.12 -0.27 -3.34
N GLY A 121 7.01 -1.11 -2.82
CA GLY A 121 7.70 -0.82 -1.56
C GLY A 121 8.58 0.43 -1.64
N ILE A 122 9.27 0.64 -2.77
CA ILE A 122 10.00 1.87 -3.05
C ILE A 122 9.05 3.06 -3.16
N PHE A 123 7.91 2.91 -3.84
CA PHE A 123 6.90 3.96 -3.95
C PHE A 123 6.36 4.38 -2.56
N PHE A 124 5.99 3.42 -1.71
CA PHE A 124 5.56 3.69 -0.33
C PHE A 124 6.68 4.33 0.51
N ALA A 125 7.94 3.98 0.26
CA ALA A 125 9.07 4.62 0.91
C ALA A 125 9.21 6.09 0.48
N VAL A 126 9.20 6.40 -0.82
CA VAL A 126 9.28 7.79 -1.32
C VAL A 126 8.11 8.63 -0.81
N ARG A 127 6.92 8.02 -0.67
CA ARG A 127 5.72 8.69 -0.14
C ARG A 127 5.88 9.25 1.28
N LEU A 128 6.85 8.77 2.07
CA LEU A 128 7.12 9.29 3.41
C LEU A 128 7.46 10.79 3.43
N ALA A 129 7.95 11.35 2.31
CA ALA A 129 8.35 12.75 2.22
C ALA A 129 7.16 13.71 2.05
N VAL A 130 6.02 13.24 1.57
CA VAL A 130 4.86 14.09 1.21
C VAL A 130 4.24 14.81 2.41
N PRO A 131 4.03 14.17 3.59
CA PRO A 131 3.43 14.83 4.75
C PRO A 131 4.22 16.02 5.31
N LEU A 132 5.52 16.16 4.98
CA LEU A 132 6.39 17.19 5.54
C LEU A 132 6.09 18.61 5.03
N GLY A 133 5.26 18.76 3.99
CA GLY A 133 5.03 20.06 3.31
C GLY A 133 3.72 20.80 3.63
N GLY A 134 2.81 20.26 4.45
CA GLY A 134 1.38 20.65 4.42
C GLY A 134 0.81 21.46 5.60
N GLY A 135 1.60 22.29 6.30
CA GLY A 135 1.20 22.89 7.60
C GLY A 135 0.55 24.28 7.60
N GLY A 136 -0.21 24.68 6.58
CA GLY A 136 -0.81 26.02 6.52
C GLY A 136 -2.29 26.09 6.95
N GLY A 137 -2.59 26.73 8.08
CA GLY A 137 -3.89 27.37 8.31
C GLY A 137 -5.03 26.56 8.96
N ALA A 138 -4.74 25.50 9.72
CA ALA A 138 -5.78 24.70 10.37
C ALA A 138 -5.92 24.99 11.88
N SER A 139 -7.14 24.87 12.44
CA SER A 139 -7.39 24.94 13.89
C SER A 139 -6.62 23.86 14.68
N ASP A 140 -6.33 24.06 15.97
CA ASP A 140 -5.53 23.14 16.80
C ASP A 140 -5.93 21.64 16.71
N LEU A 141 -7.24 21.34 16.64
CA LEU A 141 -7.74 19.96 16.47
C LEU A 141 -7.33 19.34 15.12
N HIS A 142 -7.39 20.13 14.04
CA HIS A 142 -6.97 19.71 12.71
C HIS A 142 -5.45 19.53 12.63
N VAL A 143 -4.68 20.35 13.35
CA VAL A 143 -3.21 20.21 13.44
C VAL A 143 -2.83 18.89 14.12
N ALA A 144 -3.48 18.56 15.25
CA ALA A 144 -3.21 17.30 15.96
C ALA A 144 -3.55 16.07 15.11
N TRP A 145 -4.68 16.10 14.39
CA TRP A 145 -5.07 15.03 13.47
C TRP A 145 -4.05 14.88 12.32
N PHE A 146 -3.66 16.00 11.69
CA PHE A 146 -2.70 15.99 10.59
C PHE A 146 -1.33 15.42 11.02
N LEU A 147 -0.86 15.77 12.22
CA LEU A 147 0.39 15.23 12.76
C LEU A 147 0.30 13.72 13.05
N ALA A 148 -0.82 13.27 13.64
CA ALA A 148 -1.03 11.86 13.92
C ALA A 148 -1.11 11.02 12.63
N ASP A 149 -1.84 11.50 11.64
CA ASP A 149 -1.96 10.87 10.32
C ASP A 149 -0.61 10.86 9.57
N GLY A 150 0.11 11.98 9.56
CA GLY A 150 1.44 12.07 8.99
C GLY A 150 2.44 11.08 9.63
N ALA A 151 2.43 10.97 10.96
CA ALA A 151 3.26 10.01 11.69
C ALA A 151 2.91 8.55 11.34
N LEU A 152 1.62 8.23 11.20
CA LEU A 152 1.15 6.92 10.79
C LEU A 152 1.66 6.55 9.39
N ILE A 153 1.62 7.48 8.45
CA ILE A 153 2.12 7.25 7.07
C ILE A 153 3.63 7.14 7.01
N ILE A 154 4.37 7.89 7.84
CA ILE A 154 5.82 7.71 7.97
C ILE A 154 6.12 6.28 8.46
N ALA A 155 5.40 5.78 9.46
CA ALA A 155 5.56 4.42 9.94
C ALA A 155 5.28 3.38 8.82
N VAL A 156 4.23 3.57 8.03
CA VAL A 156 3.93 2.72 6.86
C VAL A 156 5.09 2.72 5.85
N GLY A 157 5.66 3.89 5.55
CA GLY A 157 6.84 4.01 4.67
C GLY A 157 8.04 3.22 5.20
N VAL A 158 8.32 3.29 6.50
CA VAL A 158 9.38 2.51 7.14
C VAL A 158 9.11 1.00 7.04
N LEU A 159 7.88 0.56 7.31
CA LEU A 159 7.49 -0.85 7.17
C LEU A 159 7.66 -1.33 5.72
N ALA A 160 7.35 -0.48 4.73
CA ALA A 160 7.53 -0.79 3.31
C ALA A 160 9.01 -0.96 2.94
N ILE A 161 9.91 -0.14 3.50
CA ILE A 161 11.37 -0.31 3.34
C ILE A 161 11.80 -1.67 3.91
N VAL A 162 11.38 -2.00 5.13
CA VAL A 162 11.75 -3.27 5.78
C VAL A 162 11.19 -4.47 4.98
N ALA A 163 9.94 -4.42 4.55
CA ALA A 163 9.32 -5.45 3.72
C ALA A 163 10.07 -5.63 2.38
N THR A 164 10.50 -4.53 1.77
CA THR A 164 11.31 -4.52 0.54
C THR A 164 12.66 -5.21 0.75
N ILE A 165 13.38 -4.87 1.82
CA ILE A 165 14.66 -5.49 2.16
C ILE A 165 14.51 -7.01 2.37
N LEU A 166 13.46 -7.43 3.07
CA LEU A 166 13.16 -8.85 3.26
C LEU A 166 12.85 -9.56 1.95
N LEU A 167 12.15 -8.90 1.02
CA LEU A 167 11.90 -9.43 -0.31
C LEU A 167 13.18 -9.50 -1.14
N PHE A 168 14.19 -8.66 -0.93
CA PHE A 168 15.48 -8.74 -1.63
C PHE A 168 16.33 -9.95 -1.25
N LYS A 169 16.14 -10.52 -0.05
CA LYS A 169 16.90 -11.69 0.40
C LYS A 169 16.84 -12.85 -0.60
N LYS A 170 17.94 -13.61 -0.69
CA LYS A 170 18.08 -14.74 -1.63
C LYS A 170 16.99 -15.80 -1.42
N GLU A 171 16.68 -16.13 -0.17
CA GLU A 171 15.60 -17.05 0.17
C GLU A 171 14.22 -16.61 -0.34
N SER A 172 13.94 -15.30 -0.30
CA SER A 172 12.72 -14.69 -0.84
C SER A 172 12.67 -14.72 -2.37
N ALA A 173 13.85 -14.64 -3.02
CA ALA A 173 14.00 -14.80 -4.46
C ALA A 173 13.77 -16.25 -4.90
N ASP A 174 14.39 -17.18 -4.19
CA ASP A 174 14.30 -18.61 -4.46
C ASP A 174 12.87 -19.12 -4.23
N TRP A 175 12.17 -18.59 -3.23
CA TRP A 175 10.75 -18.86 -2.99
C TRP A 175 9.86 -18.52 -4.19
N ALA A 176 10.13 -17.39 -4.87
CA ALA A 176 9.39 -16.93 -6.03
C ALA A 176 9.68 -17.73 -7.32
N ARG A 177 10.68 -18.62 -7.32
CA ARG A 177 10.98 -19.43 -8.51
C ARG A 177 9.95 -20.56 -8.63
N PRO A 178 9.44 -20.83 -9.85
CA PRO A 178 8.60 -21.99 -10.12
C PRO A 178 9.33 -23.27 -9.73
N ASP A 179 8.63 -24.21 -9.07
CA ASP A 179 9.21 -25.52 -8.78
C ASP A 179 9.57 -26.23 -10.09
N ARG A 180 10.85 -26.58 -10.28
CA ARG A 180 11.32 -27.29 -11.48
C ARG A 180 10.66 -28.67 -11.65
N ALA A 181 10.03 -29.21 -10.61
CA ALA A 181 9.34 -30.49 -10.61
C ALA A 181 7.87 -30.45 -11.10
N ARG A 182 7.34 -29.28 -11.47
CA ARG A 182 5.96 -29.12 -12.00
C ARG A 182 5.94 -28.56 -13.43
N ARG A 183 6.81 -29.08 -14.29
CA ARG A 183 6.76 -28.85 -15.75
C ARG A 183 6.62 -30.17 -16.47
#